data_AF-A0A4V2KEK8-F1
#
_entry.id   AF-A0A4V2KEK8-F1
#
_cell.length_a   1.000
_cell.length_b   1.000
_cell.length_c   1.000
_cell.angle_alpha   90.00
_cell.angle_beta   90.00
_cell.angle_gamma   90.00
#
_symmetry.space_group_name_H-M   'P 1'
#
loop_
_entity.id
_entity.type
_entity.pdbx_description
1 polymer ?
#
loop_
_entity_poly.entity_id
_entity_poly.type
_entity_poly.pdbx_seq_one_letter_code
_entity_poly.pdbx_strand_id
1 'polypeptide(L)'
;MKYNNYGSVAVEAVRTISEFSSPKEAWEAACKNYFNSISSQNKSCPKDAFLGLCKEGLVKGIMKGSYTRSKLNKSYALKALKILKENNNEVYSTRELWEKLKLEGKSHNSQLDVVLALWNNNLIK
;
A
#
# COMPACT_ATOMS: atom_id res chain seq x y z
N MET A 1 12.57 7.39 -8.73
CA MET A 1 11.20 6.81 -8.72
C MET A 1 10.54 7.11 -7.38
N LYS A 2 9.24 7.42 -7.35
CA LYS A 2 8.51 7.88 -6.15
C LYS A 2 8.13 6.76 -5.15
N TYR A 3 8.45 5.49 -5.45
CA TYR A 3 8.22 4.31 -4.61
C TYR A 3 8.99 3.08 -5.18
N ASN A 4 9.18 2.03 -4.39
CA ASN A 4 9.85 0.77 -4.80
C ASN A 4 8.89 -0.25 -5.46
N ASN A 5 9.40 -1.45 -5.79
CA ASN A 5 8.64 -2.53 -6.44
C ASN A 5 7.34 -2.92 -5.70
N TYR A 6 7.26 -2.80 -4.37
CA TYR A 6 6.01 -3.06 -3.65
C TYR A 6 4.94 -2.00 -3.95
N GLY A 7 5.35 -0.76 -4.23
CA GLY A 7 4.45 0.26 -4.76
C GLY A 7 3.94 -0.10 -6.16
N SER A 8 4.81 -0.62 -7.03
CA SER A 8 4.41 -1.10 -8.36
C SER A 8 3.44 -2.28 -8.27
N VAL A 9 3.70 -3.25 -7.37
CA VAL A 9 2.76 -4.35 -7.08
C VAL A 9 1.39 -3.83 -6.67
N ALA A 10 1.33 -2.81 -5.81
CA ALA A 10 0.05 -2.23 -5.38
C ALA A 10 -0.74 -1.64 -6.56
N VAL A 11 -0.06 -0.93 -7.46
CA VAL A 11 -0.68 -0.33 -8.65
C VAL A 11 -1.21 -1.41 -9.60
N GLU A 12 -0.41 -2.44 -9.87
CA GLU A 12 -0.81 -3.54 -10.73
C GLU A 12 -2.00 -4.31 -10.13
N ALA A 13 -1.93 -4.66 -8.84
CA ALA A 13 -3.01 -5.38 -8.15
C ALA A 13 -4.36 -4.65 -8.20
N VAL A 14 -4.36 -3.31 -8.20
CA VAL A 14 -5.61 -2.54 -8.38
C VAL A 14 -6.07 -2.54 -9.83
N ARG A 15 -5.15 -2.47 -10.79
CA ARG A 15 -5.49 -2.44 -12.22
C ARG A 15 -6.03 -3.77 -12.73
N THR A 16 -5.57 -4.89 -12.16
CA THR A 16 -5.99 -6.25 -12.52
C THR A 16 -7.02 -6.82 -11.56
N ILE A 17 -7.56 -6.03 -10.62
CA ILE A 17 -8.43 -6.55 -9.55
C ILE A 17 -9.67 -7.30 -10.05
N SER A 18 -10.19 -6.95 -11.23
CA SER A 18 -11.34 -7.62 -11.85
C SER A 18 -11.06 -9.06 -12.28
N GLU A 19 -9.79 -9.46 -12.38
CA GLU A 19 -9.36 -10.81 -12.76
C GLU A 19 -9.29 -11.76 -11.55
N PHE A 20 -9.47 -11.25 -10.33
CA PHE A 20 -9.27 -11.98 -9.08
C PHE A 20 -10.48 -11.93 -8.16
N SER A 21 -10.61 -12.92 -7.27
CA SER A 21 -11.73 -12.98 -6.33
C SER A 21 -11.51 -12.07 -5.12
N SER A 22 -10.27 -11.62 -4.88
CA SER A 22 -9.95 -10.76 -3.75
C SER A 22 -8.73 -9.85 -3.99
N PRO A 23 -8.61 -8.73 -3.25
CA PRO A 23 -7.39 -7.91 -3.27
C PRO A 23 -6.14 -8.69 -2.88
N LYS A 24 -6.27 -9.68 -1.99
CA LYS A 24 -5.14 -10.52 -1.58
C LYS A 24 -4.61 -11.35 -2.76
N GLU A 25 -5.51 -11.98 -3.52
CA GLU A 25 -5.12 -12.75 -4.70
C GLU A 25 -4.49 -11.86 -5.77
N ALA A 26 -5.06 -10.69 -6.05
CA ALA A 26 -4.50 -9.74 -7.00
C ALA A 26 -3.09 -9.27 -6.59
N TRP A 27 -2.88 -8.98 -5.30
CA TRP A 27 -1.56 -8.65 -4.77
C TRP A 27 -0.56 -9.81 -4.95
N GLU A 28 -0.96 -11.03 -4.59
CA GLU A 28 -0.10 -12.21 -4.65
C GLU A 28 0.24 -12.59 -6.09
N ALA A 29 -0.68 -12.37 -7.04
CA ALA A 29 -0.42 -12.50 -8.47
C ALA A 29 0.57 -11.43 -8.95
N ALA A 30 0.33 -10.15 -8.67
CA ALA A 30 1.21 -9.05 -9.07
C ALA A 30 2.63 -9.21 -8.48
N CYS A 31 2.78 -9.71 -7.25
CA CYS A 31 4.08 -10.00 -6.65
C CYS A 31 4.97 -10.90 -7.52
N LYS A 32 4.39 -11.86 -8.25
CA LYS A 32 5.14 -12.78 -9.13
C LYS A 32 5.78 -12.07 -10.32
N ASN A 33 5.21 -10.94 -10.75
CA ASN A 33 5.71 -10.16 -11.88
C ASN A 33 6.86 -9.22 -11.49
N TYR A 34 6.96 -8.85 -10.20
CA TYR A 34 7.95 -7.88 -9.71
C TYR A 34 9.10 -8.46 -8.89
N PHE A 35 9.01 -9.74 -8.50
CA PHE A 35 10.00 -10.37 -7.63
C PHE A 35 10.27 -11.81 -8.02
N ASN A 36 11.56 -12.19 -8.07
CA ASN A 36 11.98 -13.57 -8.28
C ASN A 36 12.09 -14.37 -6.97
N SER A 37 12.20 -13.69 -5.82
CA SER A 37 12.38 -14.36 -4.53
C SER A 37 11.06 -14.54 -3.79
N ILE A 38 10.81 -15.76 -3.30
CA ILE A 38 9.64 -16.11 -2.47
C ILE A 38 9.56 -15.21 -1.23
N SER A 39 10.70 -14.91 -0.60
CA SER A 39 10.76 -14.03 0.58
C SER A 39 10.21 -12.63 0.28
N SER A 40 10.56 -12.04 -0.87
CA SER A 40 10.02 -10.73 -1.27
C SER A 40 8.54 -10.81 -1.62
N GLN A 41 8.11 -11.83 -2.37
CA GLN A 41 6.70 -12.04 -2.70
C GLN A 41 5.82 -12.19 -1.44
N ASN A 42 6.35 -12.83 -0.39
CA ASN A 42 5.62 -13.10 0.86
C ASN A 42 5.75 -12.01 1.94
N LYS A 43 6.45 -10.91 1.67
CA LYS A 43 6.70 -9.85 2.67
C LYS A 43 5.39 -9.25 3.17
N SER A 44 5.15 -9.35 4.48
CA SER A 44 3.85 -9.02 5.09
C SER A 44 3.58 -7.51 5.21
N CYS A 45 4.58 -6.70 5.56
CA CYS A 45 4.40 -5.28 5.85
C CYS A 45 3.74 -4.48 4.70
N PRO A 46 4.26 -4.51 3.45
CA PRO A 46 3.61 -3.82 2.34
C PRO A 46 2.27 -4.44 1.98
N LYS A 47 2.15 -5.77 2.01
CA LYS A 47 0.88 -6.48 1.75
C LYS A 47 -0.22 -6.04 2.71
N ASP A 48 0.07 -5.98 4.00
CA ASP A 48 -0.90 -5.57 5.02
C ASP A 48 -1.28 -4.09 4.93
N ALA A 49 -0.36 -3.22 4.49
CA ALA A 49 -0.68 -1.82 4.23
C ALA A 49 -1.69 -1.70 3.07
N PHE A 50 -1.44 -2.42 1.96
CA PHE A 50 -2.36 -2.49 0.82
C PHE A 50 -3.73 -3.04 1.20
N LEU A 51 -3.77 -4.22 1.84
CA LEU A 51 -5.02 -4.86 2.25
C LEU A 51 -5.75 -4.05 3.32
N GLY A 52 -5.02 -3.29 4.14
CA GLY A 52 -5.57 -2.34 5.09
C GLY A 52 -6.33 -1.20 4.42
N LEU A 53 -5.77 -0.60 3.37
CA LEU A 53 -6.46 0.43 2.58
C LEU A 53 -7.68 -0.12 1.84
N CYS A 54 -7.55 -1.32 1.26
CA CYS A 54 -8.67 -2.03 0.61
C CYS A 54 -9.80 -2.31 1.61
N LYS A 55 -9.45 -2.74 2.83
CA LYS A 55 -10.40 -3.07 3.89
C LYS A 55 -11.30 -1.90 4.25
N GLU A 56 -10.73 -0.70 4.30
CA GLU A 56 -11.48 0.54 4.58
C GLU A 56 -12.19 1.09 3.32
N GLY A 57 -12.10 0.41 2.17
CA GLY A 57 -12.74 0.83 0.92
C GLY A 57 -12.14 2.10 0.33
N LEU A 58 -10.89 2.42 0.63
CA LEU A 58 -10.21 3.66 0.21
C LEU A 58 -9.57 3.55 -1.17
N VAL A 59 -9.41 2.34 -1.68
CA VAL A 59 -8.86 2.08 -3.01
C VAL A 59 -10.00 2.07 -4.04
N LYS A 60 -9.82 2.75 -5.16
CA LYS A 60 -10.81 2.80 -6.25
C LYS A 60 -11.06 1.40 -6.81
N GLY A 61 -12.32 1.12 -7.19
CA GLY A 61 -12.73 -0.20 -7.70
C GLY A 61 -12.82 -1.30 -6.63
N ILE A 62 -12.39 -1.05 -5.39
CA ILE A 62 -12.42 -2.04 -4.31
C ILE A 62 -13.45 -1.63 -3.25
N MET A 63 -14.36 -2.55 -2.94
CA MET A 63 -15.35 -2.37 -1.88
C MET A 63 -14.71 -2.58 -0.50
N LYS A 64 -15.27 -1.94 0.53
CA LYS A 64 -14.86 -2.22 1.91
C LYS A 64 -15.12 -3.69 2.26
N GLY A 65 -14.25 -4.29 3.05
CA GLY A 65 -14.32 -5.73 3.36
C GLY A 65 -13.24 -6.17 4.35
N SER A 66 -13.19 -7.47 4.67
CA SER A 66 -12.18 -8.00 5.60
C SER A 66 -11.06 -8.71 4.85
N TYR A 67 -9.99 -7.98 4.53
CA TYR A 67 -8.85 -8.51 3.74
C TYR A 67 -7.57 -8.73 4.54
N THR A 68 -7.44 -8.10 5.72
CA THR A 68 -6.32 -8.34 6.65
C THR A 68 -6.78 -8.23 8.10
N ARG A 69 -6.06 -8.94 8.97
CA ARG A 69 -6.14 -8.83 10.44
C ARG A 69 -5.12 -7.85 11.02
N SER A 70 -4.20 -7.34 10.18
CA SER A 70 -3.14 -6.43 10.61
C SER A 70 -3.70 -5.12 11.12
N LYS A 71 -3.37 -4.77 12.36
CA LYS A 71 -3.77 -3.51 12.99
C LYS A 71 -2.76 -2.40 12.73
N LEU A 72 -1.46 -2.70 12.86
CA LEU A 72 -0.39 -1.72 12.79
C LEU A 72 -0.13 -1.22 11.37
N ASN A 73 0.15 -2.10 10.41
CA ASN A 73 0.44 -1.69 9.03
C ASN A 73 -0.75 -0.99 8.38
N LYS A 74 -1.98 -1.41 8.71
CA LYS A 74 -3.20 -0.66 8.37
C LYS A 74 -3.17 0.75 8.96
N SER A 75 -2.96 0.88 10.27
CA SER A 75 -2.91 2.18 10.95
C SER A 75 -1.87 3.12 10.33
N TYR A 76 -0.69 2.60 10.00
CA TYR A 76 0.37 3.39 9.35
C TYR A 76 -0.06 3.87 7.97
N ALA A 77 -0.66 3.01 7.15
CA ALA A 77 -1.16 3.38 5.83
C ALA A 77 -2.27 4.45 5.90
N LEU A 78 -3.20 4.33 6.87
CA LEU A 78 -4.27 5.31 7.08
C LEU A 78 -3.74 6.65 7.56
N LYS A 79 -2.80 6.67 8.51
CA LYS A 79 -2.14 7.90 8.98
C LYS A 79 -1.39 8.59 7.85
N ALA A 80 -0.63 7.83 7.07
CA ALA A 80 0.09 8.35 5.91
C ALA A 80 -0.87 8.96 4.87
N LEU A 81 -1.97 8.27 4.56
CA LEU A 81 -2.97 8.80 3.64
C LEU A 81 -3.63 10.07 4.16
N LYS A 82 -3.90 10.15 5.47
CA LYS A 82 -4.44 11.38 6.09
C LYS A 82 -3.49 12.56 5.88
N ILE A 83 -2.18 12.37 6.11
CA ILE A 83 -1.16 13.41 5.87
C ILE A 83 -1.17 13.85 4.40
N LEU A 84 -1.24 12.91 3.45
CA LEU A 84 -1.30 13.23 2.02
C LEU A 84 -2.55 14.05 1.65
N LYS A 85 -3.70 13.70 2.22
CA LYS A 85 -4.96 14.43 1.98
C LYS A 85 -4.93 15.84 2.56
N GLU A 86 -4.33 16.02 3.74
CA GLU A 86 -4.19 17.31 4.40
C GLU A 86 -3.15 18.22 3.73
N ASN A 87 -2.20 17.65 2.97
CA ASN A 87 -1.09 18.36 2.31
C ASN A 87 -1.03 17.97 0.82
N ASN A 88 -2.16 18.05 0.11
CA ASN A 88 -2.32 17.49 -1.24
C ASN A 88 -1.48 18.19 -2.34
N ASN A 89 -0.90 19.35 -2.02
CA ASN A 89 0.02 20.12 -2.85
C ASN A 89 1.49 19.77 -2.59
N GLU A 90 1.80 19.01 -1.54
CA GLU A 90 3.16 18.59 -1.21
C GLU A 90 3.52 17.25 -1.89
N VAL A 91 4.80 17.10 -2.21
CA VAL A 91 5.38 15.86 -2.72
C VAL A 91 6.27 15.28 -1.65
N TYR A 92 6.01 14.04 -1.25
CA TYR A 92 6.82 13.32 -0.27
C TYR A 92 7.56 12.15 -0.89
N SER A 93 8.80 11.97 -0.48
CA SER A 93 9.46 10.68 -0.50
C SER A 93 8.88 9.75 0.57
N THR A 94 9.09 8.45 0.40
CA THR A 94 8.69 7.43 1.37
C THR A 94 9.28 7.68 2.76
N ARG A 95 10.52 8.18 2.81
CA ARG A 95 11.23 8.48 4.06
C ARG A 95 10.62 9.69 4.76
N GLU A 96 10.43 10.80 4.05
CA GLU A 96 9.82 12.02 4.63
C GLU A 96 8.42 11.73 5.16
N LEU A 97 7.62 10.97 4.40
CA LEU A 97 6.30 10.58 4.85
C LEU A 97 6.39 9.72 6.12
N TRP A 98 7.31 8.74 6.18
CA TRP A 98 7.52 7.91 7.37
C TRP A 98 7.89 8.72 8.61
N GLU A 99 8.81 9.68 8.46
CA GLU A 99 9.24 10.57 9.54
C GLU A 99 8.06 11.39 10.11
N LYS A 100 7.12 11.83 9.24
CA LYS A 100 5.90 12.52 9.69
C LYS A 100 4.95 11.63 10.51
N LEU A 101 5.02 10.31 10.41
CA LEU A 101 4.21 9.42 11.26
C LEU A 101 4.67 9.42 12.73
N LYS A 102 5.89 9.93 13.01
CA LYS A 102 6.49 10.02 14.36
C LYS A 102 6.44 8.69 15.12
N LEU A 103 6.85 7.60 14.46
CA LEU A 103 6.88 6.25 15.05
C LEU A 103 8.25 5.96 15.64
N GLU A 104 8.37 6.05 16.96
CA GLU A 104 9.62 5.77 17.68
C GLU A 104 10.01 4.28 17.59
N GLY A 105 11.30 4.02 17.34
CA GLY A 105 11.86 2.66 17.32
C GLY A 105 11.32 1.75 16.21
N LYS A 106 10.65 2.29 15.18
CA LYS A 106 10.12 1.53 14.05
C LYS A 106 10.78 1.92 12.73
N SER A 107 11.29 0.91 12.04
CA SER A 107 11.82 1.06 10.68
C SER A 107 10.71 1.01 9.65
N HIS A 108 10.80 1.89 8.65
CA HIS A 108 10.02 1.74 7.43
C HIS A 108 10.40 0.43 6.73
N ASN A 109 9.40 -0.32 6.26
CA ASN A 109 9.60 -1.61 5.62
C ASN A 109 8.71 -1.77 4.38
N SER A 110 8.74 -0.75 3.53
CA SER A 110 7.99 -0.64 2.27
C SER A 110 6.48 -0.37 2.39
N GLN A 111 5.94 -0.17 3.60
CA GLN A 111 4.49 0.10 3.76
C GLN A 111 4.07 1.39 3.05
N LEU A 112 4.89 2.44 3.13
CA LEU A 112 4.52 3.74 2.56
C LEU A 112 4.82 3.87 1.06
N ASP A 113 5.61 2.96 0.49
CA ASP A 113 5.75 2.86 -0.97
C ASP A 113 4.40 2.49 -1.60
N VAL A 114 3.62 1.61 -0.95
CA VAL A 114 2.25 1.27 -1.35
C VAL A 114 1.35 2.50 -1.32
N VAL A 115 1.38 3.27 -0.24
CA VAL A 115 0.52 4.46 -0.07
C VAL A 115 0.84 5.50 -1.13
N LEU A 116 2.13 5.83 -1.31
CA LEU A 116 2.58 6.79 -2.31
C LEU A 116 2.28 6.33 -3.73
N ALA A 117 2.43 5.04 -4.03
CA ALA A 117 2.14 4.51 -5.35
C ALA A 117 0.67 4.66 -5.72
N LEU A 118 -0.23 4.25 -4.82
CA LEU A 118 -1.67 4.38 -5.06
C LEU A 118 -2.11 5.84 -5.13
N TRP A 119 -1.57 6.70 -4.26
CA TRP A 119 -1.85 8.14 -4.28
C TRP A 119 -1.41 8.78 -5.60
N ASN A 120 -0.15 8.62 -5.98
CA ASN A 120 0.43 9.24 -7.17
C ASN A 120 -0.18 8.73 -8.48
N ASN A 121 -0.81 7.55 -8.47
CA ASN A 121 -1.52 7.00 -9.64
C ASN A 121 -3.03 7.29 -9.62
N ASN A 122 -3.51 8.16 -8.72
CA ASN A 122 -4.93 8.49 -8.58
C ASN A 122 -5.81 7.26 -8.32
N LEU A 123 -5.29 6.26 -7.60
CA LEU A 123 -6.01 5.01 -7.25
C LEU A 123 -6.64 5.04 -5.86
N ILE A 124 -6.48 6.15 -5.13
CA ILE A 124 -7.14 6.41 -3.85
C ILE A 124 -8.39 7.28 -4.05
N LYS A 125 -9.47 7.00 -3.30
CA LYS A 125 -10.70 7.80 -3.25
C LYS A 125 -10.54 9.09 -2.43
#